data_AF-A0A6C0ECP0-F1
#
_entry.id   AF-A0A6C0ECP0-F1
#
_cell.length_a   1.000
_cell.length_b   1.000
_cell.length_c   1.000
_cell.angle_alpha   90.00
_cell.angle_beta   90.00
_cell.angle_gamma   90.00
#
_symmetry.space_group_name_H-M   'P 1'
#
loop_
_entity.id
_entity.type
_entity.pdbx_description
1 polymer ?
#
loop_
_entity_poly.entity_id
_entity_poly.type
_entity_poly.pdbx_seq_one_letter_code
_entity_poly.pdbx_strand_id
1 'polypeptide(L)'
;MKIDKQNEDLIVLIEQEKLPFHKFDHTNSLKFYCYYISKIIAETYHKLKEFENINIVEAIITGSNMIHHIFWVLISYTFNLQPTVFLVDRAILLYIQFIVMSRNPEMHTDTCYLPTINDALIFTYRKSIGPISAINLDNNAQLEKIRESSYLIKMIIQHVFIFLISPNENKKRENRDFGDTHENLEKKYLHKSIDMIINFLTNIIYQVHQLAHGNDKYIYSLILYLFTNLTENNLIYHIYLCKLFLIQIYNSYQNNIQENIQEKCFTVMDIMKHNNNFVYTYNPNFPELELPTNLTKKFKEIWELH
;
A
#
# COMPACT_ATOMS: atom_id res chain seq x y z
N MET A 1 -36.27 -9.48 -7.50
CA MET A 1 -35.26 -9.22 -6.45
C MET A 1 -35.59 -7.84 -5.88
N LYS A 2 -36.12 -7.75 -4.64
CA LYS A 2 -36.47 -6.46 -4.04
C LYS A 2 -35.17 -5.75 -3.65
N ILE A 3 -34.95 -4.56 -4.19
CA ILE A 3 -33.85 -3.69 -3.75
C ILE A 3 -34.29 -3.09 -2.42
N ASP A 4 -33.49 -3.24 -1.37
CA ASP A 4 -33.75 -2.58 -0.09
C ASP A 4 -33.73 -1.05 -0.26
N LYS A 5 -34.67 -0.32 0.35
CA LYS A 5 -34.74 1.16 0.28
C LYS A 5 -33.40 1.86 0.55
N GLN A 6 -32.60 1.35 1.48
CA GLN A 6 -31.27 1.90 1.78
C GLN A 6 -30.29 1.82 0.59
N ASN A 7 -30.44 0.82 -0.28
CA ASN A 7 -29.61 0.69 -1.48
C ASN A 7 -30.09 1.64 -2.60
N GLU A 8 -31.38 1.98 -2.64
CA GLU A 8 -31.91 2.98 -3.57
C GLU A 8 -31.34 4.37 -3.24
N ASP A 9 -31.35 4.77 -1.97
CA ASP A 9 -30.79 6.06 -1.53
C ASP A 9 -29.29 6.18 -1.82
N LEU A 10 -28.53 5.09 -1.62
CA LEU A 10 -27.09 5.05 -1.92
C LEU A 10 -26.82 5.23 -3.43
N ILE A 11 -27.59 4.54 -4.29
CA ILE A 11 -27.43 4.66 -5.73
C ILE A 11 -27.79 6.07 -6.18
N VAL A 12 -28.88 6.64 -5.68
CA VAL A 12 -29.28 8.01 -6.00
C VAL A 12 -28.17 9.00 -5.66
N LEU A 13 -27.52 8.85 -4.50
CA LEU A 13 -26.37 9.68 -4.12
C LEU A 13 -25.19 9.51 -5.08
N ILE A 14 -24.83 8.27 -5.44
CA ILE A 14 -23.73 8.00 -6.38
C ILE A 14 -24.02 8.58 -7.77
N GLU A 15 -25.26 8.46 -8.25
CA GLU A 15 -25.70 9.01 -9.53
C GLU A 15 -25.62 10.53 -9.59
N GLN A 16 -26.05 11.20 -8.51
CA GLN A 16 -26.08 12.66 -8.43
C GLN A 16 -24.68 13.28 -8.39
N GLU A 17 -23.70 12.56 -7.85
CA GLU A 17 -22.33 13.02 -7.67
C GLU A 17 -21.41 12.74 -8.88
N LYS A 18 -21.96 12.22 -9.99
CA LYS A 18 -21.18 11.96 -11.20
C LYS A 18 -20.61 13.24 -11.79
N LEU A 19 -19.30 13.22 -12.06
CA LEU A 19 -18.60 14.28 -12.75
C LEU A 19 -18.24 13.86 -14.19
N PRO A 20 -18.14 14.81 -15.12
CA PRO A 20 -17.60 14.53 -16.44
C PRO A 20 -16.10 14.20 -16.34
N PHE A 21 -15.63 13.27 -17.19
CA PHE A 21 -14.26 12.75 -17.15
C PHE A 21 -13.16 13.82 -17.16
N HIS A 22 -13.33 14.94 -17.87
CA HIS A 22 -12.31 16.01 -17.91
C HIS A 22 -12.05 16.68 -16.55
N LYS A 23 -12.93 16.47 -15.56
CA LYS A 23 -12.73 16.93 -14.17
C LYS A 23 -12.03 15.89 -13.30
N PHE A 24 -11.71 14.72 -13.86
CA PHE A 24 -11.07 13.65 -13.11
C PHE A 24 -9.64 14.04 -12.72
N ASP A 25 -9.40 14.07 -11.41
CA ASP A 25 -8.10 14.37 -10.84
C ASP A 25 -7.30 13.07 -10.63
N HIS A 26 -6.56 12.68 -11.67
CA HIS A 26 -5.69 11.51 -11.67
C HIS A 26 -4.70 11.50 -10.50
N THR A 27 -4.12 12.68 -10.23
CA THR A 27 -3.06 12.89 -9.25
C THR A 27 -3.57 12.66 -7.83
N ASN A 28 -4.66 13.33 -7.46
CA ASN A 28 -5.25 13.15 -6.15
C ASN A 28 -5.85 11.75 -6.00
N SER A 29 -6.44 11.19 -7.05
CA SER A 29 -7.00 9.84 -6.99
C SER A 29 -5.97 8.79 -6.58
N LEU A 30 -4.77 8.81 -7.18
CA LEU A 30 -3.71 7.88 -6.78
C LEU A 30 -3.21 8.13 -5.35
N LYS A 31 -3.06 9.41 -4.96
CA LYS A 31 -2.63 9.78 -3.60
C LYS A 31 -3.60 9.23 -2.55
N PHE A 32 -4.90 9.47 -2.74
CA PHE A 32 -5.94 8.96 -1.84
C PHE A 32 -6.01 7.44 -1.87
N TYR A 33 -5.87 6.81 -3.05
CA TYR A 33 -5.80 5.36 -3.14
C TYR A 33 -4.67 4.78 -2.28
N CYS A 34 -3.45 5.30 -2.39
CA CYS A 34 -2.32 4.81 -1.60
C CYS A 34 -2.56 4.98 -0.10
N TYR A 35 -3.11 6.14 0.31
CA TYR A 35 -3.51 6.38 1.69
C TYR A 35 -4.54 5.34 2.18
N TYR A 36 -5.55 5.00 1.38
CA TYR A 36 -6.59 4.06 1.79
C TYR A 36 -6.12 2.60 1.82
N ILE A 37 -5.24 2.18 0.91
CA ILE A 37 -4.59 0.87 0.99
C ILE A 37 -3.74 0.77 2.26
N SER A 38 -2.97 1.81 2.55
CA SER A 38 -2.19 1.93 3.77
C SER A 38 -3.05 1.84 5.02
N LYS A 39 -4.16 2.61 5.04
CA LYS A 39 -5.11 2.68 6.14
C LYS A 39 -5.76 1.33 6.43
N ILE A 40 -6.29 0.63 5.42
CA ILE A 40 -6.94 -0.67 5.65
C ILE A 40 -5.95 -1.71 6.21
N ILE A 41 -4.71 -1.72 5.71
CA ILE A 41 -3.68 -2.64 6.19
C ILE A 41 -3.35 -2.35 7.67
N ALA A 42 -3.07 -1.09 8.00
CA ALA A 42 -2.74 -0.68 9.37
C ALA A 42 -3.92 -0.94 10.33
N GLU A 43 -5.12 -0.49 10.00
CA GLU A 43 -6.28 -0.66 10.88
C GLU A 43 -6.65 -2.13 11.08
N THR A 44 -6.57 -2.96 10.03
CA THR A 44 -6.84 -4.40 10.14
C THR A 44 -5.84 -5.04 11.09
N TYR A 45 -4.54 -4.75 10.96
CA TYR A 45 -3.54 -5.25 11.88
C TYR A 45 -3.79 -4.79 13.31
N HIS A 46 -3.97 -3.50 13.54
CA HIS A 46 -4.15 -2.94 14.87
C HIS A 46 -5.38 -3.50 15.59
N LYS A 47 -6.49 -3.65 14.88
CA LYS A 47 -7.77 -4.09 15.46
C LYS A 47 -7.87 -5.61 15.55
N LEU A 48 -7.19 -6.38 14.69
CA LEU A 48 -7.37 -7.83 14.63
C LEU A 48 -6.20 -8.64 15.23
N LYS A 49 -5.05 -8.03 15.51
CA LYS A 49 -3.85 -8.76 15.97
C LYS A 49 -3.99 -9.55 17.27
N GLU A 50 -4.95 -9.18 18.12
CA GLU A 50 -5.17 -9.79 19.43
C GLU A 50 -6.10 -11.02 19.34
N PHE A 51 -6.74 -11.26 18.19
CA PHE A 51 -7.61 -12.41 17.99
C PHE A 51 -6.82 -13.62 17.48
N GLU A 52 -6.60 -14.60 18.35
CA GLU A 52 -5.83 -15.82 18.03
C GLU A 52 -6.41 -16.63 16.85
N ASN A 53 -7.73 -16.60 16.67
CA ASN A 53 -8.44 -17.37 15.64
C ASN A 53 -8.59 -16.63 14.29
N ILE A 54 -7.84 -15.54 14.08
CA ILE A 54 -7.85 -14.78 12.83
C ILE A 54 -6.48 -14.88 12.17
N ASN A 55 -6.46 -15.35 10.92
CA ASN A 55 -5.30 -15.19 10.07
C ASN A 55 -5.19 -13.72 9.64
N ILE A 56 -4.33 -12.95 10.32
CA ILE A 56 -4.12 -11.52 10.08
C ILE A 56 -3.67 -11.26 8.64
N VAL A 57 -2.77 -12.10 8.10
CA VAL A 57 -2.25 -11.94 6.73
C VAL A 57 -3.38 -12.07 5.72
N GLU A 58 -4.23 -13.09 5.89
CA GLU A 58 -5.41 -13.30 5.04
C GLU A 58 -6.40 -12.13 5.16
N ALA A 59 -6.66 -11.64 6.37
CA ALA A 59 -7.55 -10.51 6.60
C ALA A 59 -7.03 -9.22 5.94
N ILE A 60 -5.71 -8.99 5.97
CA ILE A 60 -5.06 -7.85 5.32
C ILE A 60 -5.16 -7.96 3.81
N ILE A 61 -4.81 -9.11 3.23
CA ILE A 61 -4.86 -9.33 1.77
C ILE A 61 -6.29 -9.16 1.26
N THR A 62 -7.27 -9.78 1.93
CA THR A 62 -8.67 -9.70 1.54
C THR A 62 -9.21 -8.28 1.67
N GLY A 63 -8.95 -7.60 2.79
CA GLY A 63 -9.41 -6.23 3.02
C GLY A 63 -8.81 -5.23 2.02
N SER A 64 -7.52 -5.32 1.73
CA SER A 64 -6.88 -4.43 0.75
C SER A 64 -7.27 -4.72 -0.70
N ASN A 65 -7.54 -5.98 -1.07
CA ASN A 65 -8.15 -6.32 -2.37
C ASN A 65 -9.56 -5.75 -2.50
N MET A 66 -10.36 -5.85 -1.43
CA MET A 66 -11.69 -5.26 -1.38
C MET A 66 -11.65 -3.76 -1.65
N ILE A 67 -10.81 -3.02 -0.91
CA ILE A 67 -10.67 -1.58 -1.08
C ILE A 67 -10.18 -1.21 -2.49
N HIS A 68 -9.25 -1.97 -3.06
CA HIS A 68 -8.81 -1.76 -4.44
C HIS A 68 -10.00 -1.80 -5.42
N HIS A 69 -10.85 -2.81 -5.32
CA HIS A 69 -12.01 -2.93 -6.20
C HIS A 69 -13.08 -1.87 -5.92
N ILE A 70 -13.41 -1.60 -4.66
CA ILE A 70 -14.39 -0.56 -4.29
C ILE A 70 -13.95 0.80 -4.83
N PHE A 71 -12.70 1.17 -4.58
CA PHE A 71 -12.15 2.45 -5.01
C PHE A 71 -12.24 2.62 -6.53
N TRP A 72 -11.75 1.65 -7.30
CA TRP A 72 -11.70 1.78 -8.76
C TRP A 72 -13.06 1.62 -9.43
N VAL A 73 -13.98 0.83 -8.87
CA VAL A 73 -15.36 0.78 -9.37
C VAL A 73 -16.02 2.15 -9.20
N LEU A 74 -15.91 2.75 -8.02
CA LEU A 74 -16.52 4.07 -7.75
C LEU A 74 -15.91 5.18 -8.59
N ILE A 75 -14.58 5.22 -8.74
CA ILE A 75 -13.91 6.19 -9.60
C ILE A 75 -14.28 6.01 -11.07
N SER A 76 -14.29 4.77 -11.56
CA SER A 76 -14.66 4.49 -12.97
C SER A 76 -16.11 4.85 -13.25
N TYR A 77 -16.97 4.82 -12.22
CA TYR A 77 -18.38 5.10 -12.34
C TYR A 77 -18.74 6.59 -12.18
N THR A 78 -18.04 7.30 -11.29
CA THR A 78 -18.39 8.67 -10.90
C THR A 78 -17.43 9.72 -11.40
N PHE A 79 -16.18 9.34 -11.69
CA PHE A 79 -15.06 10.25 -11.87
C PHE A 79 -14.90 11.29 -10.75
N ASN A 80 -15.49 11.02 -9.58
CA ASN A 80 -15.54 11.93 -8.45
C ASN A 80 -14.89 11.29 -7.22
N LEU A 81 -13.86 11.97 -6.73
CA LEU A 81 -13.07 11.48 -5.61
C LEU A 81 -13.81 11.62 -4.27
N GLN A 82 -14.65 12.65 -4.12
CA GLN A 82 -15.36 12.91 -2.87
C GLN A 82 -16.29 11.76 -2.42
N PRO A 83 -17.25 11.28 -3.25
CA PRO A 83 -18.08 10.14 -2.88
C PRO A 83 -17.25 8.85 -2.79
N THR A 84 -16.20 8.71 -3.61
CA THR A 84 -15.29 7.56 -3.55
C THR A 84 -14.62 7.44 -2.18
N VAL A 85 -13.97 8.51 -1.73
CA VAL A 85 -13.27 8.59 -0.44
C VAL A 85 -14.24 8.30 0.71
N PHE A 86 -15.43 8.92 0.69
CA PHE A 86 -16.47 8.67 1.69
C PHE A 86 -16.90 7.20 1.78
N LEU A 87 -17.18 6.57 0.63
CA LEU A 87 -17.64 5.18 0.58
C LEU A 87 -16.53 4.18 0.89
N VAL A 88 -15.30 4.47 0.49
CA VAL A 88 -14.12 3.67 0.82
C VAL A 88 -13.85 3.70 2.32
N ASP A 89 -13.95 4.87 2.95
CA ASP A 89 -13.77 4.98 4.40
C ASP A 89 -14.82 4.19 5.17
N ARG A 90 -16.08 4.27 4.72
CA ARG A 90 -17.17 3.45 5.23
C ARG A 90 -16.91 1.96 5.02
N ALA A 91 -16.38 1.56 3.87
CA ALA A 91 -16.08 0.15 3.57
C ALA A 91 -15.02 -0.43 4.52
N ILE A 92 -13.95 0.32 4.81
CA ILE A 92 -12.92 -0.07 5.79
C ILE A 92 -13.56 -0.31 7.16
N LEU A 93 -14.40 0.62 7.60
CA LEU A 93 -15.08 0.54 8.89
C LEU A 93 -15.97 -0.70 8.97
N LEU A 94 -16.82 -0.91 7.96
CA LEU A 94 -17.76 -2.04 7.90
C LEU A 94 -17.03 -3.39 7.91
N TYR A 95 -15.98 -3.52 7.12
CA TYR A 95 -15.20 -4.76 7.03
C TYR A 95 -14.58 -5.12 8.37
N ILE A 96 -13.89 -4.17 9.02
CA ILE A 96 -13.21 -4.45 10.27
C ILE A 96 -14.21 -4.67 11.40
N GLN A 97 -15.24 -3.83 11.51
CA GLN A 97 -16.27 -3.99 12.55
C GLN A 97 -17.00 -5.31 12.43
N PHE A 98 -17.33 -5.75 11.21
CA PHE A 98 -17.96 -7.04 11.00
C PHE A 98 -17.09 -8.17 11.55
N ILE A 99 -15.79 -8.17 11.25
CA ILE A 99 -14.86 -9.19 11.75
C ILE A 99 -14.78 -9.14 13.28
N VAL A 100 -14.58 -7.95 13.87
CA VAL A 100 -14.50 -7.78 15.33
C VAL A 100 -15.78 -8.27 16.02
N MET A 101 -16.95 -7.88 15.52
CA MET A 101 -18.24 -8.29 16.09
C MET A 101 -18.47 -9.80 15.94
N SER A 102 -18.04 -10.39 14.81
CA SER A 102 -18.16 -11.83 14.58
C SER A 102 -17.32 -12.69 15.54
N ARG A 103 -16.41 -12.06 16.31
CA ARG A 103 -15.60 -12.73 17.32
C ARG A 103 -16.11 -12.53 18.75
N ASN A 104 -17.17 -11.74 18.95
CA ASN A 104 -17.77 -11.62 20.27
C ASN A 104 -18.64 -12.88 20.55
N PRO A 105 -18.31 -13.70 21.57
CA PRO A 105 -19.06 -14.91 21.90
C PRO A 105 -20.53 -14.64 22.23
N GLU A 106 -20.84 -13.44 22.78
CA GLU A 106 -22.20 -13.05 23.16
C GLU A 106 -23.13 -12.87 21.95
N MET A 107 -22.58 -12.63 20.76
CA MET A 107 -23.35 -12.41 19.52
C MET A 107 -23.78 -13.71 18.83
N HIS A 108 -23.24 -14.86 19.24
CA HIS A 108 -23.40 -16.14 18.53
C HIS A 108 -23.90 -17.28 19.43
N THR A 109 -24.47 -16.96 20.60
CA THR A 109 -24.96 -17.96 21.56
C THR A 109 -25.97 -18.94 20.97
N ASP A 110 -26.72 -18.52 19.94
CA ASP A 110 -27.81 -19.30 19.33
C ASP A 110 -27.48 -19.87 17.93
N THR A 111 -26.33 -19.50 17.34
CA THR A 111 -25.96 -19.93 15.98
C THR A 111 -24.64 -20.69 16.00
N CYS A 112 -24.63 -21.95 15.56
CA CYS A 112 -23.39 -22.74 15.37
C CYS A 112 -22.52 -22.25 14.19
N TYR A 113 -22.75 -21.05 13.70
CA TYR A 113 -22.06 -20.47 12.56
C TYR A 113 -21.22 -19.28 13.00
N LEU A 114 -19.92 -19.37 12.75
CA LEU A 114 -18.97 -18.30 13.00
C LEU A 114 -18.67 -17.59 11.67
N PRO A 115 -19.05 -16.31 11.51
CA PRO A 115 -18.78 -15.59 10.27
C PRO A 115 -17.29 -15.57 9.92
N THR A 116 -17.01 -15.68 8.62
CA THR A 116 -15.67 -15.71 8.04
C THR A 116 -15.25 -14.34 7.49
N ILE A 117 -13.97 -14.21 7.13
CA ILE A 117 -13.45 -13.03 6.43
C ILE A 117 -14.21 -12.79 5.10
N ASN A 118 -14.62 -13.86 4.42
CA ASN A 118 -15.40 -13.77 3.18
C ASN A 118 -16.81 -13.22 3.42
N ASP A 119 -17.42 -13.51 4.57
CA ASP A 119 -18.73 -12.93 4.91
C ASP A 119 -18.61 -11.43 5.15
N ALA A 120 -17.54 -11.00 5.81
CA ALA A 120 -17.21 -9.58 5.97
C ALA A 120 -17.01 -8.89 4.62
N LEU A 121 -16.34 -9.54 3.67
CA LEU A 121 -16.14 -9.06 2.30
C LEU A 121 -17.48 -8.86 1.58
N ILE A 122 -18.32 -9.90 1.55
CA ILE A 122 -19.63 -9.87 0.87
C ILE A 122 -20.53 -8.80 1.50
N PHE A 123 -20.58 -8.74 2.83
CA PHE A 123 -21.32 -7.73 3.57
C PHE A 123 -20.89 -6.32 3.17
N THR A 124 -19.58 -6.07 3.14
CA THR A 124 -19.02 -4.76 2.85
C THR A 124 -19.31 -4.30 1.42
N TYR A 125 -19.14 -5.18 0.42
CA TYR A 125 -19.49 -4.85 -0.97
C TYR A 125 -20.97 -4.46 -1.11
N ARG A 126 -21.87 -5.25 -0.52
CA ARG A 126 -23.31 -5.00 -0.56
C ARG A 126 -23.68 -3.66 0.07
N LYS A 127 -22.97 -3.23 1.12
CA LYS A 127 -23.25 -2.01 1.87
C LYS A 127 -22.48 -0.76 1.41
N SER A 128 -21.48 -0.91 0.54
CA SER A 128 -20.61 0.20 0.13
C SER A 128 -20.78 0.58 -1.34
N ILE A 129 -20.90 -0.40 -2.24
CA ILE A 129 -21.12 -0.16 -3.67
C ILE A 129 -22.59 -0.33 -4.02
N GLY A 130 -23.25 -1.36 -3.46
CA GLY A 130 -24.63 -1.70 -3.85
C GLY A 130 -24.72 -2.16 -5.32
N PRO A 131 -25.93 -2.28 -5.89
CA PRO A 131 -26.12 -2.69 -7.29
C PRO A 131 -25.89 -1.51 -8.25
N ILE A 132 -24.62 -1.09 -8.40
CA ILE A 132 -24.24 -0.14 -9.45
C ILE A 132 -24.45 -0.78 -10.82
N SER A 133 -25.08 -0.03 -11.74
CA SER A 133 -25.27 -0.47 -13.12
C SER A 133 -23.94 -0.51 -13.86
N ALA A 134 -23.58 -1.67 -14.40
CA ALA A 134 -22.36 -1.83 -15.21
C ALA A 134 -22.42 -1.11 -16.58
N ILE A 135 -23.57 -0.53 -16.94
CA ILE A 135 -23.88 -0.04 -18.28
C ILE A 135 -23.04 1.20 -18.67
N ASN A 136 -22.42 1.90 -17.70
CA ASN A 136 -21.74 3.17 -17.93
C ASN A 136 -20.24 3.18 -17.50
N LEU A 137 -19.57 2.04 -17.51
CA LEU A 137 -18.11 2.02 -17.29
C LEU A 137 -17.41 2.41 -18.59
N ASP A 138 -17.14 3.70 -18.76
CA ASP A 138 -16.35 4.20 -19.89
C ASP A 138 -14.94 3.59 -19.82
N ASN A 139 -14.58 2.79 -20.82
CA ASN A 139 -13.25 2.21 -20.97
C ASN A 139 -12.25 3.31 -21.34
N ASN A 140 -11.71 3.97 -20.33
CA ASN A 140 -10.71 5.01 -20.49
C ASN A 140 -9.29 4.46 -20.30
N ALA A 141 -8.48 4.51 -21.36
CA ALA A 141 -7.11 3.99 -21.34
C ALA A 141 -6.19 4.66 -20.31
N GLN A 142 -6.40 5.94 -19.98
CA GLN A 142 -5.62 6.61 -18.93
C GLN A 142 -6.01 6.11 -17.54
N LEU A 143 -7.31 5.95 -17.29
CA LEU A 143 -7.80 5.40 -16.03
C LEU A 143 -7.30 3.96 -15.81
N GLU A 144 -7.32 3.16 -16.87
CA GLU A 144 -6.80 1.79 -16.84
C GLU A 144 -5.32 1.74 -16.44
N LYS A 145 -4.48 2.61 -17.03
CA LYS A 145 -3.06 2.69 -16.68
C LYS A 145 -2.82 3.06 -15.21
N ILE A 146 -3.59 4.00 -14.68
CA ILE A 146 -3.48 4.40 -13.27
C ILE A 146 -3.94 3.24 -12.37
N ARG A 147 -5.04 2.56 -12.74
CA ARG A 147 -5.53 1.38 -12.04
C ARG A 147 -4.48 0.26 -12.01
N GLU A 148 -3.83 -0.04 -13.13
CA GLU A 148 -2.73 -1.02 -13.19
C GLU A 148 -1.54 -0.62 -12.29
N SER A 149 -1.12 0.64 -12.36
CA SER A 149 -0.04 1.15 -11.51
C SER A 149 -0.39 1.00 -10.04
N SER A 150 -1.62 1.39 -9.67
CA SER A 150 -2.15 1.29 -8.30
C SER A 150 -2.20 -0.15 -7.78
N TYR A 151 -2.42 -1.14 -8.67
CA TYR A 151 -2.41 -2.54 -8.30
C TYR A 151 -1.00 -2.98 -7.86
N LEU A 152 0.03 -2.62 -8.64
CA LEU A 152 1.42 -2.93 -8.30
C LEU A 152 1.84 -2.26 -6.99
N ILE A 153 1.39 -1.03 -6.78
CA ILE A 153 1.61 -0.28 -5.53
C ILE A 153 1.01 -1.02 -4.34
N LYS A 154 -0.24 -1.48 -4.44
CA LYS A 154 -0.88 -2.29 -3.40
C LYS A 154 -0.07 -3.55 -3.11
N MET A 155 0.40 -4.26 -4.14
CA MET A 155 1.23 -5.46 -3.97
C MET A 155 2.51 -5.15 -3.20
N ILE A 156 3.20 -4.04 -3.51
CA ILE A 156 4.40 -3.60 -2.80
C ILE A 156 4.08 -3.34 -1.32
N ILE A 157 3.03 -2.55 -1.02
CA ILE A 157 2.65 -2.21 0.35
C ILE A 157 2.28 -3.47 1.14
N GLN A 158 1.45 -4.36 0.55
CA GLN A 158 1.10 -5.64 1.16
C GLN A 158 2.34 -6.47 1.48
N HIS A 159 3.25 -6.61 0.52
CA HIS A 159 4.43 -7.46 0.69
C HIS A 159 5.37 -6.93 1.78
N VAL A 160 5.65 -5.62 1.78
CA VAL A 160 6.46 -4.98 2.82
C VAL A 160 5.81 -5.15 4.19
N PHE A 161 4.49 -4.98 4.27
CA PHE A 161 3.78 -5.12 5.54
C PHE A 161 3.82 -6.55 6.07
N ILE A 162 3.52 -7.54 5.21
CA ILE A 162 3.54 -8.96 5.59
C ILE A 162 4.93 -9.37 6.06
N PHE A 163 5.98 -8.91 5.37
CA PHE A 163 7.36 -9.10 5.79
C PHE A 163 7.64 -8.54 7.20
N LEU A 164 7.09 -7.36 7.53
CA LEU A 164 7.25 -6.74 8.84
C LEU A 164 6.55 -7.48 9.99
N ILE A 165 5.38 -8.07 9.73
CA ILE A 165 4.57 -8.73 10.77
C ILE A 165 4.84 -10.23 10.91
N SER A 166 5.46 -10.86 9.90
CA SER A 166 5.72 -12.30 9.94
C SER A 166 6.73 -12.60 11.05
N PRO A 167 6.41 -13.46 12.04
CA PRO A 167 7.33 -13.77 13.11
C PRO A 167 8.52 -14.54 12.55
N ASN A 168 9.72 -13.94 12.63
CA ASN A 168 10.96 -14.62 12.30
C ASN A 168 11.09 -15.88 13.19
N GLU A 169 11.22 -17.06 12.59
CA GLU A 169 11.55 -18.29 13.33
C GLU A 169 12.89 -18.15 14.08
N ASN A 170 13.77 -17.26 13.60
CA ASN A 170 15.04 -16.91 14.23
C ASN A 170 14.86 -16.03 15.49
N LYS A 171 13.84 -15.16 15.57
CA LYS A 171 13.61 -14.28 16.73
C LYS A 171 13.05 -15.02 17.95
N LYS A 172 12.33 -16.13 17.74
CA LYS A 172 11.84 -17.01 18.83
C LYS A 172 12.95 -17.75 19.59
N ARG A 173 14.18 -17.75 19.06
CA ARG A 173 15.34 -18.36 19.74
C ARG A 173 16.08 -17.40 20.67
N GLU A 174 16.05 -16.10 20.40
CA GLU A 174 16.77 -15.10 21.21
C GLU A 174 15.91 -14.50 22.34
N ASN A 175 14.59 -14.42 22.17
CA ASN A 175 13.70 -13.78 23.15
C ASN A 175 13.23 -14.67 24.32
N ARG A 176 13.82 -15.84 24.56
CA ARG A 176 13.45 -16.68 25.72
C ARG A 176 14.03 -16.22 27.06
N ASP A 177 14.99 -15.30 27.06
CA ASP A 177 15.73 -14.89 28.28
C ASP A 177 15.43 -13.47 28.77
N PHE A 178 14.62 -12.66 28.08
CA PHE A 178 14.30 -11.29 28.51
C PHE A 178 12.78 -11.08 28.65
N GLY A 179 12.33 -10.83 29.87
CA GLY A 179 10.92 -10.82 30.27
C GLY A 179 10.02 -9.76 29.62
N ASP A 180 8.71 -9.92 29.89
CA ASP A 180 7.50 -9.27 29.34
C ASP A 180 7.54 -7.75 29.07
N THR A 181 8.50 -7.02 29.63
CA THR A 181 8.66 -5.58 29.38
C THR A 181 9.24 -5.25 28.01
N HIS A 182 10.07 -6.12 27.42
CA HIS A 182 10.71 -5.85 26.13
C HIS A 182 9.74 -6.04 24.95
N GLU A 183 8.81 -6.99 25.06
CA GLU A 183 7.83 -7.32 24.03
C GLU A 183 6.85 -6.15 23.75
N ASN A 184 6.46 -5.42 24.80
CA ASN A 184 5.58 -4.25 24.69
C ASN A 184 6.26 -3.03 24.05
N LEU A 185 7.56 -2.84 24.30
CA LEU A 185 8.37 -1.81 23.64
C LEU A 185 8.59 -2.14 22.16
N GLU A 186 8.97 -3.38 21.83
CA GLU A 186 9.16 -3.83 20.45
C GLU A 186 7.89 -3.69 19.61
N LYS A 187 6.72 -4.08 20.14
CA LYS A 187 5.43 -3.88 19.48
C LYS A 187 5.16 -2.39 19.19
N LYS A 188 5.44 -1.50 20.15
CA LYS A 188 5.25 -0.03 19.98
C LYS A 188 6.19 0.58 18.94
N TYR A 189 7.45 0.14 18.90
CA TYR A 189 8.41 0.58 17.88
C TYR A 189 8.08 0.04 16.49
N LEU A 190 7.62 -1.22 16.40
CA LEU A 190 7.14 -1.84 15.16
C LEU A 190 5.95 -1.05 14.58
N HIS A 191 5.03 -0.58 15.42
CA HIS A 191 3.89 0.22 14.98
C HIS A 191 4.29 1.58 14.37
N LYS A 192 5.14 2.36 15.06
CA LYS A 192 5.61 3.65 14.51
C LYS A 192 6.43 3.49 13.24
N SER A 193 7.22 2.42 13.14
CA SER A 193 8.03 2.14 11.96
C SER A 193 7.17 1.68 10.78
N ILE A 194 6.10 0.91 11.00
CA ILE A 194 5.13 0.53 9.97
C ILE A 194 4.50 1.78 9.33
N ASP A 195 3.93 2.69 10.12
CA ASP A 195 3.27 3.90 9.59
C ASP A 195 4.26 4.77 8.81
N MET A 196 5.50 4.89 9.33
CA MET A 196 6.57 5.65 8.67
C MET A 196 6.98 5.01 7.34
N ILE A 197 7.15 3.69 7.29
CA ILE A 197 7.53 2.93 6.08
C ILE A 197 6.43 3.03 5.04
N ILE A 198 5.17 2.88 5.44
CA ILE A 198 4.03 2.97 4.56
C ILE A 198 3.88 4.39 3.97
N ASN A 199 4.02 5.43 4.80
CA ASN A 199 3.97 6.82 4.33
C ASN A 199 5.13 7.14 3.39
N PHE A 200 6.33 6.64 3.71
CA PHE A 200 7.50 6.79 2.87
C PHE A 200 7.31 6.11 1.51
N LEU A 201 6.86 4.85 1.48
CA LEU A 201 6.57 4.11 0.26
C LEU A 201 5.50 4.81 -0.57
N THR A 202 4.43 5.28 0.07
CA THR A 202 3.36 6.03 -0.58
C THR A 202 3.88 7.29 -1.25
N ASN A 203 4.71 8.08 -0.55
CA ASN A 203 5.30 9.30 -1.09
C ASN A 203 6.25 9.01 -2.25
N ILE A 204 7.10 8.01 -2.10
CA ILE A 204 8.03 7.59 -3.14
C ILE A 204 7.28 7.16 -4.41
N ILE A 205 6.32 6.27 -4.25
CA ILE A 205 5.53 5.71 -5.34
C ILE A 205 4.73 6.81 -6.06
N TYR A 206 4.18 7.75 -5.29
CA TYR A 206 3.47 8.90 -5.84
C TYR A 206 4.40 9.80 -6.67
N GLN A 207 5.60 10.10 -6.15
CA GLN A 207 6.60 10.86 -6.90
C GLN A 207 6.94 10.16 -8.22
N VAL A 208 7.14 8.84 -8.21
CA VAL A 208 7.39 8.08 -9.44
C VAL A 208 6.26 8.21 -10.44
N HIS A 209 5.01 8.14 -9.99
CA HIS A 209 3.86 8.27 -10.88
C HIS A 209 3.82 9.61 -11.61
N GLN A 210 4.07 10.71 -10.87
CA GLN A 210 4.12 12.06 -11.42
C GLN A 210 5.19 12.18 -12.52
N LEU A 211 6.32 11.50 -12.33
CA LEU A 211 7.48 11.58 -13.22
C LEU A 211 7.35 10.67 -14.44
N ALA A 212 6.78 9.49 -14.27
CA ALA A 212 6.58 8.52 -15.34
C ALA A 212 5.39 8.85 -16.26
N HIS A 213 4.71 9.98 -16.05
CA HIS A 213 3.46 10.37 -16.73
C HIS A 213 2.46 9.19 -16.85
N GLY A 214 2.42 8.32 -15.85
CA GLY A 214 1.55 7.15 -15.80
C GLY A 214 1.81 6.02 -16.83
N ASN A 215 2.94 6.01 -17.56
CA ASN A 215 3.16 5.05 -18.65
C ASN A 215 4.16 3.91 -18.36
N ASP A 216 4.99 4.01 -17.32
CA ASP A 216 6.06 3.01 -17.11
C ASP A 216 5.68 1.89 -16.15
N LYS A 217 4.90 0.93 -16.64
CA LYS A 217 4.68 -0.38 -16.00
C LYS A 217 6.00 -1.05 -15.57
N TYR A 218 7.06 -0.79 -16.33
CA TYR A 218 8.40 -1.29 -16.07
C TYR A 218 8.96 -0.80 -14.73
N ILE A 219 8.83 0.50 -14.40
CA ILE A 219 9.36 1.06 -13.15
C ILE A 219 8.69 0.39 -11.94
N TYR A 220 7.36 0.29 -11.96
CA TYR A 220 6.63 -0.37 -10.87
C TYR A 220 6.95 -1.86 -10.74
N SER A 221 7.12 -2.55 -11.86
CA SER A 221 7.53 -3.96 -11.86
C SER A 221 8.93 -4.14 -11.27
N LEU A 222 9.83 -3.18 -11.50
CA LEU A 222 11.17 -3.20 -10.91
C LEU A 222 11.15 -2.91 -9.42
N ILE A 223 10.38 -1.90 -8.97
CA ILE A 223 10.20 -1.64 -7.55
C ILE A 223 9.63 -2.88 -6.86
N LEU A 224 8.62 -3.52 -7.46
CA LEU A 224 8.07 -4.78 -6.95
C LEU A 224 9.15 -5.86 -6.88
N TYR A 225 9.97 -6.03 -7.91
CA TYR A 225 11.09 -6.98 -7.90
C TYR A 225 12.07 -6.71 -6.74
N LEU A 226 12.41 -5.44 -6.48
CA LEU A 226 13.29 -5.07 -5.36
C LEU A 226 12.69 -5.48 -4.02
N PHE A 227 11.38 -5.35 -3.86
CA PHE A 227 10.71 -5.76 -2.63
C PHE A 227 10.42 -7.26 -2.55
N THR A 228 10.20 -7.97 -3.65
CA THR A 228 9.98 -9.43 -3.63
C THR A 228 11.22 -10.22 -3.24
N ASN A 229 12.41 -9.62 -3.36
CA ASN A 229 13.70 -10.23 -2.98
C ASN A 229 14.21 -9.76 -1.61
N LEU A 230 13.34 -9.19 -0.77
CA LEU A 230 13.70 -8.77 0.60
C LEU A 230 14.28 -9.95 1.39
N THR A 231 15.55 -9.83 1.79
CA THR A 231 16.19 -10.72 2.78
C THR A 231 16.16 -10.09 4.17
N GLU A 232 16.25 -10.94 5.20
CA GLU A 232 15.96 -10.63 6.62
C GLU A 232 16.69 -9.40 7.20
N ASN A 233 17.86 -9.01 6.68
CA ASN A 233 18.73 -8.01 7.31
C ASN A 233 18.75 -6.63 6.67
N ASN A 234 17.88 -6.32 5.69
CA ASN A 234 18.09 -5.10 4.92
C ASN A 234 16.83 -4.37 4.45
N LEU A 235 15.71 -4.38 5.19
CA LEU A 235 14.53 -3.60 4.78
C LEU A 235 14.85 -2.10 4.62
N ILE A 236 15.57 -1.51 5.57
CA ILE A 236 16.01 -0.11 5.50
C ILE A 236 16.89 0.12 4.26
N TYR A 237 17.78 -0.83 3.96
CA TYR A 237 18.62 -0.79 2.76
C TYR A 237 17.82 -0.92 1.48
N HIS A 238 16.82 -1.81 1.39
CA HIS A 238 15.97 -1.94 0.21
C HIS A 238 15.10 -0.68 0.01
N ILE A 239 14.61 -0.11 1.10
CA ILE A 239 13.92 1.19 1.13
C ILE A 239 14.84 2.31 0.61
N TYR A 240 16.10 2.33 1.07
CA TYR A 240 17.11 3.28 0.63
C TYR A 240 17.52 3.08 -0.83
N LEU A 241 17.72 1.84 -1.26
CA LEU A 241 17.98 1.45 -2.64
C LEU A 241 16.84 1.87 -3.55
N CYS A 242 15.58 1.63 -3.14
CA CYS A 242 14.43 2.13 -3.87
C CYS A 242 14.46 3.64 -3.98
N LYS A 243 14.76 4.37 -2.89
CA LYS A 243 14.89 5.83 -2.94
C LYS A 243 15.97 6.28 -3.92
N LEU A 244 17.17 5.68 -3.86
CA LEU A 244 18.29 6.01 -4.76
C LEU A 244 17.94 5.73 -6.23
N PHE A 245 17.40 4.54 -6.49
CA PHE A 245 16.95 4.14 -7.82
C PHE A 245 15.95 5.14 -8.41
N LEU A 246 15.01 5.59 -7.58
CA LEU A 246 13.97 6.51 -8.02
C LEU A 246 14.48 7.94 -8.21
N ILE A 247 15.46 8.38 -7.41
CA ILE A 247 16.21 9.62 -7.65
C ILE A 247 16.96 9.56 -8.99
N GLN A 248 17.57 8.42 -9.33
CA GLN A 248 18.28 8.26 -10.60
C GLN A 248 17.33 8.27 -11.81
N ILE A 249 16.16 7.65 -11.69
CA ILE A 249 15.10 7.75 -12.72
C ILE A 249 14.66 9.21 -12.87
N TYR A 250 14.38 9.89 -11.75
CA TYR A 250 13.99 11.30 -11.77
C TYR A 250 14.99 12.18 -12.52
N ASN A 251 16.28 12.05 -12.18
CA ASN A 251 17.34 12.81 -12.81
C ASN A 251 17.47 12.46 -14.31
N SER A 252 17.24 11.20 -14.69
CA SER A 252 17.27 10.79 -16.11
C SER A 252 16.12 11.40 -16.91
N TYR A 253 14.92 11.48 -16.32
CA TYR A 253 13.76 12.14 -16.91
C TYR A 253 13.97 13.65 -17.08
N GLN A 254 14.46 14.33 -16.04
CA GLN A 254 14.74 15.78 -16.08
C GLN A 254 15.78 16.15 -17.14
N ASN A 255 16.73 15.27 -17.41
CA ASN A 255 17.78 15.50 -18.39
C ASN A 255 17.37 15.17 -19.84
N ASN A 256 16.08 14.90 -20.12
CA ASN A 256 15.57 14.48 -21.44
C ASN A 256 16.27 13.25 -22.03
N ILE A 257 16.90 12.41 -21.18
CA ILE A 257 17.50 11.15 -21.60
C ILE A 257 16.39 10.09 -21.58
N GLN A 258 15.41 10.24 -22.48
CA GLN A 258 14.38 9.21 -22.71
C GLN A 258 15.00 7.96 -23.35
N GLU A 259 16.10 8.11 -24.07
CA GLU A 259 16.86 6.99 -24.60
C GLU A 259 17.52 6.25 -23.43
N ASN A 260 16.99 5.05 -23.17
CA ASN A 260 17.55 4.01 -22.31
C ASN A 260 17.27 4.05 -20.79
N ILE A 261 16.05 4.42 -20.39
CA ILE A 261 15.56 4.14 -19.02
C ILE A 261 15.68 2.64 -18.69
N GLN A 262 15.36 1.76 -19.64
CA GLN A 262 15.49 0.31 -19.47
C GLN A 262 16.94 -0.12 -19.20
N GLU A 263 17.91 0.30 -20.04
CA GLU A 263 19.32 -0.04 -19.84
C GLU A 263 19.87 0.50 -18.53
N LYS A 264 19.52 1.75 -18.15
CA LYS A 264 19.90 2.31 -16.84
C LYS A 264 19.30 1.51 -15.68
N CYS A 265 18.05 1.07 -15.80
CA CYS A 265 17.44 0.20 -14.80
C CYS A 265 18.17 -1.15 -14.71
N PHE A 266 18.58 -1.74 -15.84
CA PHE A 266 19.41 -2.95 -15.85
C PHE A 266 20.77 -2.71 -15.20
N THR A 267 21.44 -1.59 -15.51
CA THR A 267 22.72 -1.23 -14.86
C THR A 267 22.57 -1.12 -13.35
N VAL A 268 21.51 -0.47 -12.86
CA VAL A 268 21.26 -0.37 -11.41
C VAL A 268 20.96 -1.75 -10.80
N MET A 269 20.21 -2.59 -11.49
CA MET A 269 19.92 -3.95 -11.05
C MET A 269 21.16 -4.84 -11.01
N ASP A 270 22.05 -4.69 -11.98
CA ASP A 270 23.32 -5.42 -12.01
C ASP A 270 24.25 -4.93 -10.89
N ILE A 271 24.31 -3.61 -10.65
CA ILE A 271 24.99 -3.04 -9.48
C ILE A 271 24.42 -3.62 -8.18
N MET A 272 23.09 -3.71 -8.05
CA MET A 272 22.45 -4.28 -6.86
C MET A 272 22.74 -5.78 -6.69
N LYS A 273 22.70 -6.56 -7.77
CA LYS A 273 23.03 -8.00 -7.76
C LYS A 273 24.50 -8.24 -7.39
N HIS A 274 25.42 -7.41 -7.88
CA HIS A 274 26.85 -7.52 -7.57
C HIS A 274 27.19 -7.03 -6.15
N ASN A 275 26.43 -6.09 -5.59
CA ASN A 275 26.64 -5.55 -4.25
C ASN A 275 26.02 -6.37 -3.11
N ASN A 276 25.18 -7.38 -3.40
CA ASN A 276 24.71 -8.32 -2.38
C ASN A 276 25.84 -9.11 -1.70
N ASN A 277 27.05 -9.13 -2.29
CA ASN A 277 28.25 -9.74 -1.68
C ASN A 277 29.10 -8.77 -0.85
N PHE A 278 28.78 -7.47 -0.81
CA PHE A 278 29.61 -6.45 -0.13
C PHE A 278 29.20 -6.14 1.31
N VAL A 279 28.12 -6.72 1.83
CA VAL A 279 27.54 -6.33 3.12
C VAL A 279 28.28 -6.90 4.35
N TYR A 280 29.43 -7.57 4.19
CA TYR A 280 30.23 -8.00 5.35
C TYR A 280 31.63 -7.39 5.48
N THR A 281 32.01 -6.41 4.64
CA THR A 281 33.24 -5.66 4.88
C THR A 281 33.01 -4.17 4.66
N TYR A 282 32.95 -3.44 5.77
CA TYR A 282 33.27 -2.01 5.78
C TYR A 282 34.70 -1.87 5.27
N ASN A 283 34.86 -1.59 3.98
CA ASN A 283 36.15 -1.38 3.35
C ASN A 283 36.35 0.14 3.15
N PRO A 284 37.17 0.81 3.98
CA PRO A 284 37.39 2.26 3.93
C PRO A 284 38.17 2.75 2.70
N ASN A 285 38.48 1.87 1.73
CA ASN A 285 39.32 2.21 0.57
C ASN A 285 38.57 2.26 -0.77
N PHE A 286 37.23 2.31 -0.79
CA PHE A 286 36.54 2.74 -2.01
C PHE A 286 36.61 4.27 -2.13
N PRO A 287 36.97 4.80 -3.31
CA PRO A 287 37.10 6.24 -3.50
C PRO A 287 35.73 6.89 -3.28
N GLU A 288 35.73 7.94 -2.46
CA GLU A 288 34.59 8.80 -2.19
C GLU A 288 33.92 9.17 -3.52
N LEU A 289 32.72 8.63 -3.77
CA LEU A 289 31.75 9.36 -4.57
C LEU A 289 31.39 10.58 -3.72
N GLU A 290 32.10 11.68 -3.94
CA GLU A 290 31.76 12.98 -3.37
C GLU A 290 30.31 13.30 -3.76
N LEU A 291 29.40 13.04 -2.83
CA LEU A 291 28.07 13.63 -2.83
C LEU A 291 28.28 15.15 -2.89
N PRO A 292 27.60 15.87 -3.80
CA PRO A 292 27.66 17.33 -3.82
C PRO A 292 27.40 17.84 -2.41
N THR A 293 28.35 18.58 -1.84
CA THR A 293 28.31 19.08 -0.45
C THR A 293 27.04 19.86 -0.10
N ASN A 294 26.36 20.39 -1.12
CA ASN A 294 25.05 21.03 -1.00
C ASN A 294 23.89 20.06 -0.70
N LEU A 295 23.96 18.79 -1.14
CA LEU A 295 22.93 17.77 -0.88
C LEU A 295 23.02 17.22 0.53
N THR A 296 24.23 16.96 1.04
CA THR A 296 24.46 16.47 2.41
C THR A 296 24.03 17.51 3.45
N LYS A 297 24.26 18.80 3.16
CA LYS A 297 23.81 19.91 4.00
C LYS A 297 22.27 20.06 4.00
N LYS A 298 21.64 19.96 2.83
CA LYS A 298 20.17 19.96 2.70
C LYS A 298 19.51 18.75 3.36
N PHE A 299 20.17 17.59 3.35
CA PHE A 299 19.71 16.39 4.04
C PHE A 299 19.74 16.54 5.56
N LYS A 300 20.76 17.20 6.11
CA LYS A 300 20.85 17.47 7.54
C LYS A 300 19.80 18.50 7.99
N GLU A 301 19.57 19.53 7.17
CA GLU A 301 18.52 20.54 7.40
C GLU A 301 17.10 19.95 7.35
N ILE A 302 16.83 18.98 6.46
CA ILE A 302 15.51 18.31 6.36
C ILE A 302 15.32 17.26 7.47
N TRP A 303 16.40 16.62 7.94
CA TRP A 303 16.34 15.63 9.03
C TRP A 303 16.20 16.28 10.42
N GLU A 304 16.64 17.51 10.60
CA GLU A 304 16.54 18.26 11.87
C GLU A 304 15.25 19.11 11.99
N LEU A 305 14.38 19.10 10.97
CA LEU A 305 13.11 19.86 10.94
C LEU A 305 11.83 19.02 11.13
N HIS A 306 11.94 17.73 11.46
CA HIS A 306 10.83 16.83 11.80
C HIS A 306 11.19 15.90 12.96
#